data_AF-A0A8X6NG14-F1
#
_entry.id   AF-A0A8X6NG14-F1
#
_cell.length_a   1.000
_cell.length_b   1.000
_cell.length_c   1.000
_cell.angle_alpha   90.00
_cell.angle_beta   90.00
_cell.angle_gamma   90.00
#
_symmetry.space_group_name_H-M   'P 1'
#
loop_
_entity.id
_entity.type
_entity.pdbx_description
1 polymer ?
#
loop_
_entity_poly.entity_id
_entity_poly.type
_entity_poly.pdbx_seq_one_letter_code
_entity_poly.pdbx_strand_id
1 'polypeptide(L)' 'MSAAKKVVSILHFNDVYNVEEQQQEPVAGATRFCAALKSFNDLDPLVLFSGDILAPS' A
#
# COMPACT_ATOMS: atom_id res chain seq x y z
N MET A 1 9.32 -3.35 35.95
CA MET A 1 8.29 -3.68 34.94
C MET A 1 8.98 -3.82 33.60
N SER A 2 8.86 -4.95 32.92
CA SER A 2 9.39 -5.09 31.55
C SER A 2 8.54 -4.23 30.63
N ALA A 3 9.15 -3.32 29.86
CA ALA A 3 8.43 -2.63 28.80
C ALA A 3 7.90 -3.67 27.82
N ALA A 4 6.59 -3.66 27.54
CA ALA A 4 6.03 -4.51 26.50
C ALA A 4 6.69 -4.14 25.16
N LYS A 5 7.15 -5.15 24.42
CA LYS A 5 7.72 -4.95 23.09
C LYS A 5 6.63 -4.39 22.17
N LYS A 6 6.75 -3.11 21.82
CA LYS A 6 5.85 -2.46 20.86
C LYS A 6 6.35 -2.75 19.44
N VAL A 7 5.47 -3.25 18.59
CA VAL A 7 5.73 -3.47 17.16
C VAL A 7 5.14 -2.31 16.39
N VAL A 8 5.86 -1.80 15.40
CA VAL A 8 5.35 -0.81 14.44
C VAL A 8 5.26 -1.50 13.08
N SER A 9 4.07 -1.54 12.52
CA SER A 9 3.81 -2.09 11.19
C SER A 9 3.94 -0.95 10.17
N ILE A 10 4.68 -1.19 9.09
CA ILE A 10 4.85 -0.19 8.01
C ILE A 10 4.45 -0.85 6.70
N LEU A 11 3.54 -0.22 5.97
CA LEU A 11 3.24 -0.56 4.57
C LEU A 11 3.85 0.54 3.70
N HIS A 12 4.78 0.17 2.84
CA HIS A 12 5.49 1.13 2.00
C HIS A 12 5.39 0.71 0.53
N PHE A 13 5.22 1.71 -0.35
CA PHE A 13 5.24 1.54 -1.78
C PHE A 13 5.85 2.77 -2.48
N ASN A 14 6.40 2.55 -3.67
CA ASN A 14 7.07 3.53 -4.51
C ASN A 14 7.10 3.05 -5.97
N ASP A 15 7.58 3.88 -6.88
CA ASP A 15 7.80 3.53 -8.30
C ASP A 15 6.57 2.89 -8.94
N VAL A 16 5.41 3.50 -8.69
CA VAL A 16 4.09 2.95 -9.06
C VAL A 16 3.81 3.14 -10.55
N TYR A 17 4.28 4.25 -11.14
CA TYR A 17 4.14 4.55 -12.57
C TYR A 17 2.73 4.29 -13.13
N ASN A 18 1.74 4.98 -12.56
CA ASN A 18 0.29 4.85 -12.77
C ASN A 18 -0.31 3.53 -12.26
N VAL A 19 -1.38 3.61 -11.46
CA VAL A 19 -2.23 2.46 -11.15
C VAL A 19 -3.43 2.45 -12.11
N GLU A 20 -3.22 1.90 -13.30
CA GLU A 20 -4.26 1.85 -14.34
C GLU A 20 -5.29 0.75 -14.08
N GLU A 21 -6.53 1.02 -14.47
CA GLU A 21 -7.57 0.00 -14.49
C GLU A 21 -7.30 -1.00 -15.61
N GLN A 22 -7.56 -2.29 -15.34
CA GLN A 22 -7.70 -3.28 -16.40
C GLN A 22 -8.95 -4.12 -16.15
N GLN A 23 -9.59 -4.55 -17.24
CA GLN A 23 -10.80 -5.37 -17.18
C GLN A 23 -10.50 -6.89 -17.23
N GLN A 24 -9.25 -7.28 -17.51
CA GLN A 24 -8.85 -8.68 -17.51
C GLN A 24 -8.51 -9.14 -16.09
N GLU A 25 -8.95 -10.33 -15.72
CA GLU A 25 -8.53 -10.92 -14.45
C GLU A 25 -7.00 -11.17 -14.47
N PRO A 26 -6.28 -10.67 -13.45
CA PRO A 26 -6.82 -10.14 -12.22
C PRO A 26 -7.07 -8.60 -12.33
N VAL A 27 -8.31 -8.12 -12.10
CA VAL A 27 -8.70 -6.70 -12.30
C VAL A 27 -7.74 -5.76 -11.59
N ALA A 28 -7.14 -4.78 -12.26
CA ALA A 28 -6.20 -3.83 -11.65
C ALA A 28 -6.89 -2.51 -11.28
N GLY A 29 -6.10 -1.48 -10.98
CA GLY A 29 -6.60 -0.14 -10.67
C GLY A 29 -6.46 0.24 -9.20
N ALA A 30 -6.57 1.55 -8.96
CA ALA A 30 -6.39 2.15 -7.65
C ALA A 30 -7.30 1.54 -6.58
N THR A 31 -8.53 1.14 -6.94
CA THR A 31 -9.49 0.51 -6.02
C THR A 31 -8.95 -0.79 -5.44
N ARG A 32 -8.39 -1.67 -6.28
CA ARG A 32 -7.83 -2.94 -5.80
C ARG A 32 -6.54 -2.73 -5.01
N PHE A 33 -5.70 -1.79 -5.44
CA PHE A 33 -4.51 -1.41 -4.68
C PHE A 33 -4.88 -0.92 -3.27
N CYS A 34 -5.88 -0.03 -3.16
CA CYS A 34 -6.40 0.43 -1.87
C CYS A 34 -7.01 -0.70 -1.04
N ALA A 35 -7.72 -1.63 -1.66
CA ALA A 35 -8.30 -2.78 -0.96
C ALA A 35 -7.22 -3.70 -0.37
N ALA A 36 -6.13 -3.93 -1.13
CA ALA A 36 -4.98 -4.69 -0.65
C ALA A 36 -4.28 -4.00 0.52
N LEU A 37 -4.11 -2.67 0.51
CA LEU A 37 -3.55 -1.96 1.67
C LEU A 37 -4.48 -2.07 2.90
N LYS A 38 -5.78 -1.90 2.70
CA LYS A 38 -6.78 -1.97 3.78
C LYS A 38 -6.96 -3.36 4.38
N SER A 39 -6.56 -4.43 3.69
CA SER A 39 -6.64 -5.79 4.25
C SER A 39 -5.66 -6.03 5.40
N PHE A 40 -4.72 -5.09 5.66
CA PHE A 40 -3.76 -5.13 6.76
C PHE A 40 -4.13 -4.17 7.90
N ASN A 41 -5.34 -3.61 7.92
CA ASN A 41 -5.77 -2.66 8.95
C ASN A 41 -5.75 -3.25 10.38
N ASP A 42 -5.82 -4.58 10.50
CA ASP A 42 -5.68 -5.30 11.77
C ASP A 42 -4.30 -5.13 12.42
N LEU A 43 -3.29 -4.73 11.64
CA LEU A 43 -1.92 -4.52 12.09
C LEU A 43 -1.62 -3.07 12.53
N ASP A 44 -2.61 -2.17 12.46
CA ASP A 44 -2.45 -0.71 12.68
C ASP A 44 -1.23 -0.12 11.94
N PRO A 45 -1.15 -0.26 10.61
CA PRO A 45 0.06 0.10 9.87
C PRO A 45 0.20 1.60 9.62
N LEU A 46 1.44 2.09 9.71
CA LEU A 46 1.84 3.34 9.10
C LEU A 46 2.01 3.13 7.59
N VAL A 47 1.15 3.74 6.78
CA VAL A 47 1.22 3.66 5.31
C VAL A 47 2.07 4.80 4.76
N LEU A 48 3.10 4.47 3.99
CA LEU A 48 4.05 5.42 3.41
C LEU A 48 4.12 5.26 1.89
N PHE A 49 4.13 6.39 1.20
CA PHE A 49 4.40 6.48 -0.23
C PHE A 49 5.62 7.37 -0.43
N SER A 50 6.61 6.93 -1.21
CA SER A 50 7.90 7.65 -1.34
C SER A 50 8.23 8.23 -2.72
N GLY A 51 7.27 8.29 -3.65
CA GLY A 51 7.47 8.95 -4.95
C GLY A 51 7.17 8.07 -6.16
N ASP A 52 7.19 8.70 -7.33
CA ASP A 52 6.95 8.10 -8.65
C ASP A 52 5.55 7.48 -8.81
N ILE A 53 4.51 8.28 -8.56
CA ILE A 53 3.11 7.87 -8.73
C ILE A 53 2.60 7.96 -10.18
N LEU A 54 3.07 8.95 -10.95
CA LEU A 54 2.66 9.20 -12.34
C LEU A 54 3.82 8.97 -13.32
N ALA A 55 3.51 8.52 -14.53
CA ALA A 55 4.46 8.39 -15.64
C ALA A 55 4.24 9.46 -16.75
N PRO A 56 5.28 9.86 -17.51
CA PRO A 56 6.71 9.62 -17.28
C PRO A 56 7.24 10.57 -16.19
N SER A 57 8.37 10.21 -15.57
CA SER A 57 9.07 11.10 -14.63
C SER A 57 9.77 12.28 -15.31
#